data_AF-A0A353R3W9-F1
#
_entry.id   AF-A0A353R3W9-F1
#
_cell.length_a   1.000
_cell.length_b   1.000
_cell.length_c   1.000
_cell.angle_alpha   90.00
_cell.angle_beta   90.00
_cell.angle_gamma   90.00
#
_symmetry.space_group_name_H-M   'P 1'
#
loop_
_entity.id
_entity.type
_entity.pdbx_description
1 polymer ?
#
loop_
_entity_poly.entity_id
_entity_poly.type
_entity_poly.pdbx_seq_one_letter_code
_entity_poly.pdbx_strand_id
1 'polypeptide(L)'
;MKGWLIHLPADDAGVVTWQAIGAAEGVSPASNGAPPIQPPPEPGAVWALAPTSRLLLQTLALPVRGREALVRAVPYAMEESLPGELEEYDFTIGQRQPDKCIPVVAVSRHDLARWRDRLSEL
;
A
#
# COMPACT_ATOMS: atom_id res chain seq x y z
N MET A 1 -14.58 9.50 11.87
CA MET A 1 -14.33 9.38 10.42
C MET A 1 -15.29 8.34 9.86
N LYS A 2 -15.93 8.63 8.74
CA LYS A 2 -16.76 7.67 8.00
C LYS A 2 -16.05 7.31 6.70
N GLY A 3 -16.07 6.04 6.30
CA GLY A 3 -15.45 5.62 5.05
C GLY A 3 -15.40 4.11 4.87
N TRP A 4 -14.55 3.66 3.96
CA TRP A 4 -14.44 2.26 3.53
C TRP A 4 -13.00 1.79 3.63
N LEU A 5 -12.79 0.66 4.29
CA LEU A 5 -11.56 -0.11 4.21
C LEU A 5 -11.74 -1.15 3.11
N ILE A 6 -10.89 -1.14 2.09
CA ILE A 6 -10.94 -2.07 0.95
C ILE A 6 -9.68 -2.93 0.98
N HIS A 7 -9.83 -4.23 1.21
CA HIS A 7 -8.77 -5.21 1.14
C HIS A 7 -8.65 -5.73 -0.28
N LEU A 8 -7.52 -5.42 -0.92
CA LEU A 8 -7.20 -5.89 -2.26
C LEU A 8 -6.72 -7.35 -2.19
N PRO A 9 -7.25 -8.24 -3.04
CA PRO A 9 -6.83 -9.64 -3.05
C PRO A 9 -5.40 -9.76 -3.60
N ALA A 10 -4.66 -10.76 -3.08
CA ALA A 10 -3.36 -11.13 -3.62
C ALA A 10 -3.48 -11.82 -4.98
N ASP A 11 -4.62 -12.48 -5.24
CA ASP A 11 -4.96 -13.06 -6.54
C ASP A 11 -5.67 -12.00 -7.40
N ASP A 12 -5.26 -11.90 -8.65
CA ASP A 12 -5.75 -10.91 -9.60
C ASP A 12 -7.24 -11.15 -9.92
N ALA A 13 -7.65 -12.43 -9.95
CA ALA A 13 -9.05 -12.84 -10.11
C ALA A 13 -9.82 -12.91 -8.78
N GLY A 14 -9.15 -12.69 -7.65
CA GLY A 14 -9.75 -12.74 -6.32
C GLY A 14 -10.84 -11.69 -6.16
N VAL A 15 -11.75 -11.86 -5.20
CA VAL A 15 -12.80 -10.88 -4.89
C VAL A 15 -12.27 -9.90 -3.84
N VAL A 16 -12.57 -8.60 -4.00
CA VAL A 16 -12.25 -7.60 -2.97
C VAL A 16 -13.13 -7.82 -1.74
N THR A 17 -12.55 -7.56 -0.58
CA THR A 17 -13.30 -7.56 0.69
C THR A 17 -13.29 -6.15 1.24
N TRP A 18 -14.38 -5.69 1.84
CA TRP A 18 -14.47 -4.34 2.39
C TRP A 18 -15.14 -4.31 3.77
N GLN A 19 -14.89 -3.21 4.50
CA GLN A 19 -15.55 -2.87 5.76
C GLN A 19 -15.91 -1.39 5.77
N ALA A 20 -17.11 -1.04 6.21
CA ALA A 20 -17.50 0.34 6.48
C ALA A 20 -16.95 0.77 7.84
N ILE A 21 -16.22 1.89 7.87
CA ILE A 21 -15.72 2.52 9.08
C ILE A 21 -16.68 3.65 9.45
N GLY A 22 -17.10 3.72 10.71
CA GLY A 22 -17.97 4.78 11.22
C GLY A 22 -19.47 4.53 11.06
N ALA A 23 -19.88 3.28 10.78
CA ALA A 23 -21.25 2.84 10.95
C ALA A 23 -21.57 2.75 12.44
N ALA A 24 -22.45 3.61 12.96
CA ALA A 24 -22.93 3.62 14.35
C ALA A 24 -21.84 3.47 15.45
N GLU A 25 -20.67 4.11 15.25
CA GLU A 25 -19.48 4.10 16.14
C GLU A 25 -18.56 2.86 16.08
N GLY A 26 -18.67 2.03 15.03
CA GLY A 26 -17.80 0.87 14.85
C GLY A 26 -17.31 0.61 13.42
N VAL A 27 -16.68 -0.55 13.24
CA VAL A 27 -16.31 -1.11 11.93
C VAL A 27 -17.31 -2.22 11.59
N SER A 28 -17.86 -2.21 10.38
CA SER A 28 -18.79 -3.26 9.94
C SER A 28 -18.08 -4.61 9.80
N PRO A 29 -18.82 -5.73 9.84
CA PRO A 29 -18.30 -7.01 9.37
C PRO A 29 -17.76 -6.89 7.94
N ALA A 30 -16.77 -7.72 7.63
CA ALA A 30 -16.19 -7.79 6.30
C ALA A 30 -17.22 -8.34 5.30
N SER A 31 -17.30 -7.71 4.13
CA SER A 31 -18.20 -8.09 3.04
C SER A 31 -17.41 -8.27 1.76
N ASN A 32 -17.82 -9.22 0.90
CA ASN A 32 -17.16 -9.48 -0.37
C ASN A 32 -17.85 -8.74 -1.53
N GLY A 33 -17.08 -8.41 -2.56
CA GLY A 33 -17.56 -7.73 -3.77
C GLY A 33 -17.41 -6.21 -3.67
N ALA A 34 -18.10 -5.48 -4.54
CA ALA A 34 -18.02 -4.02 -4.55
C ALA A 34 -18.69 -3.43 -3.29
N PRO A 35 -18.04 -2.51 -2.55
CA PRO A 35 -18.71 -1.73 -1.52
C PRO A 35 -19.81 -0.87 -2.15
N PRO A 36 -20.94 -0.61 -1.47
CA PRO A 36 -22.02 0.22 -1.98
C PRO A 36 -21.64 1.72 -1.89
N ILE A 37 -20.60 2.12 -2.64
CA ILE A 37 -20.09 3.49 -2.69
C ILE A 37 -20.92 4.28 -3.70
N GLN A 38 -22.02 4.88 -3.22
CA GLN A 38 -22.80 5.85 -3.99
C GLN A 38 -23.30 6.95 -3.04
N PRO A 39 -23.05 8.24 -3.30
CA PRO A 39 -22.21 8.88 -4.35
C PRO A 39 -20.68 8.64 -4.15
N PRO A 40 -19.80 9.10 -5.06
CA PRO A 40 -18.35 9.01 -4.87
C PRO A 40 -17.96 9.57 -3.49
N PRO A 41 -17.06 8.87 -2.78
CA PRO A 41 -16.74 9.19 -1.41
C PRO A 41 -15.97 10.51 -1.36
N GLU A 42 -16.11 11.27 -0.27
CA GLU A 42 -15.26 12.44 -0.04
C GLU A 42 -13.78 12.02 -0.11
N PRO A 43 -12.88 12.87 -0.64
CA PRO A 43 -11.45 12.58 -0.65
C PRO A 43 -10.96 12.14 0.74
N GLY A 44 -10.36 10.95 0.81
CA GLY A 44 -9.89 10.37 2.07
C GLY A 44 -10.89 9.50 2.82
N ALA A 45 -12.09 9.23 2.27
CA ALA A 45 -13.04 8.28 2.84
C ALA A 45 -12.89 6.83 2.33
N VAL A 46 -11.83 6.53 1.56
CA VAL A 46 -11.47 5.18 1.12
C VAL A 46 -10.02 4.90 1.48
N TRP A 47 -9.80 3.79 2.17
CA TRP A 47 -8.48 3.25 2.49
C TRP A 47 -8.32 1.88 1.85
N ALA A 48 -7.45 1.80 0.84
CA ALA A 48 -7.10 0.53 0.21
C ALA A 48 -5.93 -0.12 0.95
N LEU A 49 -6.10 -1.40 1.32
CA LEU A 49 -5.07 -2.24 1.91
C LEU A 49 -4.55 -3.18 0.84
N ALA A 50 -3.29 -2.96 0.44
CA ALA A 50 -2.59 -3.85 -0.45
C ALA A 50 -2.23 -5.17 0.25
N PRO A 51 -2.26 -6.32 -0.46
CA PRO A 51 -1.87 -7.60 0.10
C PRO A 51 -0.37 -7.63 0.36
N THR A 52 0.04 -7.89 1.61
CA THR A 52 1.46 -7.92 2.01
C THR A 52 2.28 -8.92 1.21
N SER A 53 1.68 -10.01 0.71
CA SER A 53 2.35 -10.99 -0.16
C SER A 53 2.78 -10.43 -1.52
N ARG A 54 2.31 -9.25 -1.91
CA ARG A 54 2.71 -8.51 -3.13
C ARG A 54 3.63 -7.32 -2.81
N LEU A 55 4.06 -7.19 -1.56
CA LEU A 55 4.93 -6.10 -1.11
C LEU A 55 6.25 -6.68 -0.60
N LEU A 56 7.36 -6.00 -0.90
CA LEU A 56 8.63 -6.25 -0.22
C LEU A 56 8.77 -5.24 0.92
N LEU A 57 8.70 -5.74 2.16
CA LEU A 57 8.87 -4.95 3.37
C LEU A 57 10.26 -5.20 3.94
N GLN A 58 11.05 -4.14 4.11
CA GLN A 58 12.39 -4.23 4.69
C GLN A 58 12.67 -3.09 5.66
N THR A 59 13.65 -3.32 6.54
CA THR A 59 14.17 -2.33 7.47
C THR A 59 15.65 -2.13 7.17
N LEU A 60 16.00 -0.92 6.73
CA LEU A 60 17.35 -0.60 6.25
C LEU A 60 18.13 0.25 7.26
N ALA A 61 19.42 -0.04 7.41
CA ALA A 61 20.35 0.76 8.19
C ALA A 61 21.30 1.54 7.27
N LEU A 62 20.83 2.66 6.71
CA LEU A 62 21.63 3.47 5.78
C LEU A 62 22.39 4.60 6.50
N PRO A 63 23.71 4.76 6.24
CA PRO A 63 24.55 5.78 6.86
C PRO A 63 24.38 7.19 6.24
N VAL A 64 23.29 7.43 5.52
CA VAL A 64 22.98 8.74 4.93
C VAL A 64 21.95 9.50 5.76
N ARG A 65 22.09 10.83 5.80
CA ARG A 65 21.16 11.74 6.49
C ARG A 65 20.43 12.60 5.47
N GLY A 66 19.17 12.90 5.74
CA GLY A 66 18.31 13.71 4.87
C GLY A 66 17.47 12.88 3.90
N ARG A 67 16.28 13.40 3.58
CA ARG A 67 15.27 12.69 2.77
C ARG A 67 15.76 12.44 1.34
N GLU A 68 16.38 13.42 0.71
CA GLU A 68 16.85 13.30 -0.68
C GLU A 68 17.96 12.23 -0.85
N ALA A 69 18.90 12.18 0.09
CA ALA A 69 19.95 11.16 0.10
C ALA A 69 19.36 9.75 0.28
N LEU A 70 18.31 9.62 1.12
CA LEU A 70 17.59 8.36 1.27
C LEU A 70 16.85 7.96 0.00
N VAL A 71 16.15 8.89 -0.65
CA VAL A 71 15.44 8.61 -1.92
C VAL A 71 16.40 8.08 -2.99
N ARG A 72 17.64 8.58 -3.03
CA ARG A 72 18.67 8.06 -3.96
C ARG A 72 19.26 6.73 -3.53
N ALA A 73 19.48 6.51 -2.23
CA ALA A 73 20.20 5.32 -1.73
C ALA A 73 19.31 4.08 -1.59
N VAL A 74 18.02 4.27 -1.29
CA VAL A 74 17.09 3.17 -1.00
C VAL A 74 16.91 2.19 -2.16
N PRO A 75 16.72 2.61 -3.42
CA PRO A 75 16.57 1.67 -4.53
C PRO A 75 17.74 0.69 -4.62
N TYR A 76 18.98 1.21 -4.67
CA TYR A 76 20.17 0.37 -4.72
C TYR A 76 20.32 -0.55 -3.51
N ALA A 77 19.95 -0.07 -2.31
CA ALA A 77 20.00 -0.90 -1.10
C ALA A 77 18.98 -2.05 -1.10
N MET A 78 17.94 -1.98 -1.93
CA MET A 78 16.92 -3.02 -2.07
C MET A 78 17.13 -3.92 -3.29
N GLU A 79 18.01 -3.55 -4.21
CA GLU A 79 18.21 -4.20 -5.53
C GLU A 79 18.37 -5.71 -5.43
N GLU A 80 19.27 -6.21 -4.57
CA GLU A 80 19.53 -7.64 -4.40
C GLU A 80 18.33 -8.42 -3.84
N SER A 81 17.39 -7.73 -3.19
CA SER A 81 16.20 -8.34 -2.61
C SER A 81 14.99 -8.29 -3.55
N LEU A 82 15.08 -7.53 -4.64
CA LEU A 82 13.97 -7.41 -5.58
C LEU A 82 13.88 -8.64 -6.48
N PRO A 83 12.66 -9.12 -6.76
CA PRO A 83 12.43 -10.16 -7.78
C PRO A 83 12.69 -9.71 -9.22
N GLY A 84 12.93 -8.42 -9.48
CA GLY A 84 13.07 -7.82 -10.81
C GLY A 84 13.90 -6.55 -10.79
N GLU A 85 13.88 -5.79 -11.91
CA GLU A 85 14.70 -4.58 -12.09
C GLU A 85 14.17 -3.40 -11.26
N LEU A 86 15.06 -2.51 -10.80
CA LEU A 86 14.72 -1.38 -9.93
C LEU A 86 13.64 -0.46 -10.53
N GLU A 87 13.68 -0.27 -11.85
CA GLU A 87 12.79 0.58 -12.62
C GLU A 87 11.34 0.08 -12.63
N GLU A 88 11.11 -1.20 -12.29
CA GLU A 88 9.80 -1.82 -12.21
C GLU A 88 9.11 -1.59 -10.85
N TYR A 89 9.81 -0.97 -9.89
CA TYR A 89 9.31 -0.79 -8.52
C TYR A 89 9.20 0.68 -8.12
N ASP A 90 8.23 0.95 -7.25
CA ASP A 90 8.13 2.19 -6.50
C ASP A 90 8.44 1.94 -5.03
N PHE A 91 9.04 2.95 -4.38
CA PHE A 91 9.53 2.83 -3.00
C PHE A 91 8.85 3.84 -2.09
N THR A 92 8.29 3.35 -0.98
CA THR A 92 7.83 4.19 0.12
C THR A 92 8.79 4.08 1.28
N ILE A 93 9.45 5.19 1.58
CA ILE A 93 10.42 5.29 2.68
C ILE A 93 9.71 5.87 3.90
N GLY A 94 9.63 5.10 4.99
CA GLY A 94 9.05 5.52 6.24
C GLY A 94 9.95 6.46 7.05
N GLN A 95 9.50 6.81 8.25
CA GLN A 95 10.29 7.61 9.19
C GLN A 95 11.41 6.77 9.81
N ARG A 96 12.55 7.42 10.07
CA ARG A 96 13.65 6.79 10.79
C ARG A 96 13.21 6.48 12.22
N GLN A 97 13.39 5.24 12.63
CA GLN A 97 13.02 4.71 13.94
C GLN A 97 14.07 5.06 15.00
N PRO A 98 13.77 4.90 16.31
CA PRO A 98 14.71 5.19 17.40
C PRO A 98 16.03 4.40 17.33
N ASP A 99 16.00 3.19 16.76
CA ASP A 99 17.16 2.35 16.50
C ASP A 99 18.00 2.80 15.28
N LYS A 100 17.61 3.92 14.66
CA LYS A 100 18.16 4.50 13.42
C LYS A 100 17.86 3.69 12.17
N CYS A 101 17.08 2.62 12.23
CA CYS A 101 16.66 1.92 11.03
C CYS A 101 15.51 2.65 10.32
N ILE A 102 15.29 2.30 9.07
CA ILE A 102 14.28 2.93 8.21
C ILE A 102 13.43 1.84 7.58
N PRO A 103 12.12 1.76 7.88
CA PRO A 103 11.23 0.86 7.18
C PRO A 103 11.03 1.37 5.76
N VAL A 104 11.11 0.46 4.80
CA VAL A 104 10.88 0.70 3.39
C VAL A 104 9.95 -0.35 2.85
N VAL A 105 9.03 0.09 2.00
CA VAL A 105 8.17 -0.77 1.20
C VAL A 105 8.57 -0.59 -0.25
N ALA A 106 8.83 -1.69 -0.95
CA ALA A 106 8.86 -1.72 -2.41
C ALA A 106 7.62 -2.44 -2.94
N VAL A 107 7.06 -1.91 -4.01
CA VAL A 107 5.88 -2.44 -4.69
C VAL A 107 6.10 -2.38 -6.18
N SER A 108 5.69 -3.42 -6.92
CA SER A 108 5.79 -3.40 -8.37
C SER A 108 4.83 -2.34 -8.94
N ARG A 109 5.29 -1.60 -9.94
CA ARG A 109 4.46 -0.62 -10.66
C ARG A 109 3.27 -1.28 -11.34
N HIS A 110 3.45 -2.53 -11.78
CA HIS A 110 2.39 -3.34 -12.35
C HIS A 110 1.26 -3.61 -11.33
N ASP A 111 1.59 -4.07 -10.12
CA ASP A 111 0.59 -4.29 -9.08
C ASP A 111 -0.10 -2.98 -8.67
N LEU A 112 0.65 -1.86 -8.53
CA LEU A 112 0.05 -0.55 -8.24
C LEU A 112 -0.93 -0.09 -9.33
N ALA A 113 -0.57 -0.22 -10.61
CA ALA A 113 -1.45 0.14 -11.72
C ALA A 113 -2.72 -0.71 -11.70
N ARG A 114 -2.57 -2.04 -11.57
CA ARG A 114 -3.71 -2.97 -11.46
C ARG A 114 -4.64 -2.60 -10.32
N TRP A 115 -4.10 -2.30 -9.13
CA TRP A 115 -4.92 -1.91 -7.99
C TRP A 115 -5.64 -0.59 -8.21
N ARG A 116 -5.01 0.39 -8.85
CA ARG A 116 -5.64 1.67 -9.19
C ARG A 116 -6.80 1.47 -10.17
N ASP A 117 -6.59 0.68 -11.22
CA ASP A 117 -7.62 0.39 -12.21
C ASP A 117 -8.81 -0.29 -11.54
N ARG A 118 -8.54 -1.31 -10.73
CA ARG A 118 -9.56 -2.03 -9.98
C ARG A 118 -10.33 -1.15 -9.00
N LEU A 119 -9.67 -0.22 -8.32
CA LEU A 119 -10.34 0.73 -7.42
C LEU A 119 -11.17 1.77 -8.18
N SER A 120 -10.84 2.08 -9.43
CA SER A 120 -11.62 3.00 -10.27
C SER A 120 -12.90 2.37 -10.84
N GLU A 121 -12.98 1.05 -10.85
CA GLU A 121 -14.15 0.27 -11.27
C GLU A 121 -15.16 0.00 -10.12
N LEU A 122 -14.79 0.33 -8.88
CA LEU A 122 -15.64 0.19 -7.69
C LEU A 122 -16.56 1.41 -7.48
#